data_AF-A0A971G5D3-F1
#
_entry.id   AF-A0A971G5D3-F1
#
_cell.length_a   1.000
_cell.length_b   1.000
_cell.length_c   1.000
_cell.angle_alpha   90.00
_cell.angle_beta   90.00
_cell.angle_gamma   90.00
#
_symmetry.space_group_name_H-M   'P 1'
#
loop_
_entity.id
_entity.type
_entity.pdbx_description
1 polymer ?
#
loop_
_entity_poly.entity_id
_entity_poly.type
_entity_poly.pdbx_seq_one_letter_code
_entity_poly.pdbx_strand_id
1 'polypeptide(L)'
;MNLDTRNEIKTCLDHGMTFKAIGRRIGKDQTTVSKEVKKHITVRASNYVKRNEHGEELSHEPCPLLLKAPFVCNPCARRSC
;
A
#
# COMPACT_ATOMS: atom_id res chain seq x y z
N MET A 1 13.36 10.13 15.57
CA MET A 1 14.09 8.92 15.10
C MET A 1 15.37 9.40 14.42
N ASN A 2 16.52 8.77 14.69
CA ASN A 2 17.78 9.17 14.06
C ASN A 2 17.96 8.44 12.71
N LEU A 3 19.01 8.78 11.97
CA LEU A 3 19.29 8.18 10.65
C LEU A 3 19.62 6.68 10.75
N ASP A 4 20.36 6.28 11.77
CA ASP A 4 20.77 4.90 12.02
C ASP A 4 19.57 3.97 12.25
N THR A 5 18.63 4.37 13.11
CA THR A 5 17.38 3.65 13.35
C THR A 5 16.55 3.51 12.06
N ARG A 6 16.57 4.51 11.18
CA ARG A 6 15.90 4.43 9.87
C ARG A 6 16.56 3.41 8.94
N ASN A 7 17.90 3.37 8.93
CA ASN A 7 18.64 2.36 8.16
C ASN A 7 18.34 0.95 8.69
N GLU A 8 18.31 0.77 10.01
CA GLU A 8 17.96 -0.51 10.63
C GLU A 8 16.53 -0.95 10.27
N ILE A 9 15.55 -0.04 10.30
CA ILE A 9 14.18 -0.33 9.85
C ILE A 9 14.19 -0.78 8.39
N LYS A 10 14.91 -0.09 7.51
CA LYS A 10 15.00 -0.45 6.09
C LYS A 10 15.55 -1.88 5.91
N THR A 11 16.68 -2.20 6.53
CA THR A 11 17.27 -3.55 6.47
C THR A 11 16.32 -4.62 7.01
N CYS A 12 15.60 -4.34 8.09
CA CYS A 12 14.61 -5.29 8.62
C CYS A 12 13.41 -5.50 7.67
N LEU A 13 12.97 -4.46 6.98
CA LEU A 13 11.92 -4.57 5.96
C LEU A 13 12.39 -5.37 4.76
N ASP A 14 13.63 -5.17 4.31
CA ASP A 14 14.25 -5.94 3.22
C ASP A 14 14.34 -7.43 3.58
N HIS A 15 14.50 -7.76 4.87
CA HIS A 15 14.45 -9.13 5.39
C HIS A 15 13.02 -9.64 5.67
N GLY A 16 11.97 -8.90 5.31
CA GLY A 16 10.58 -9.32 5.49
C GLY A 16 10.10 -9.36 6.95
N MET A 17 10.76 -8.66 7.86
CA MET A 17 10.35 -8.63 9.27
C MET A 17 9.04 -7.88 9.48
N THR A 18 8.23 -8.34 10.44
CA THR A 18 7.00 -7.64 10.84
C THR A 18 7.30 -6.36 11.62
N PHE A 19 6.42 -5.36 11.54
CA PHE A 19 6.60 -4.10 12.29
C PHE A 19 6.68 -4.31 13.81
N LYS A 20 6.04 -5.37 14.33
CA LYS A 20 6.13 -5.76 15.75
C LYS A 20 7.53 -6.24 16.11
N ALA A 21 8.15 -7.07 15.26
CA ALA A 21 9.51 -7.56 15.46
C ALA A 21 10.53 -6.41 15.34
N ILE A 22 10.35 -5.54 14.35
CA ILE A 22 11.18 -4.35 14.15
C ILE A 22 11.09 -3.42 15.37
N GLY A 23 9.87 -3.14 15.86
CA GLY A 23 9.64 -2.33 17.05
C GLY A 23 10.39 -2.87 18.27
N ARG A 24 10.28 -4.18 18.55
CA ARG A 24 11.03 -4.83 19.63
C ARG A 24 12.54 -4.64 19.48
N ARG A 25 13.06 -4.79 18.26
CA ARG A 25 14.49 -4.69 17.95
C ARG A 25 15.06 -3.28 18.19
N ILE A 26 14.31 -2.24 17.84
CA ILE A 26 14.74 -0.84 18.03
C ILE A 26 14.23 -0.20 19.33
N GLY A 27 13.58 -0.98 20.20
CA GLY A 27 13.00 -0.49 21.47
C GLY A 27 11.87 0.53 21.28
N LYS A 28 11.04 0.36 20.25
CA LYS A 28 9.89 1.24 19.94
C LYS A 28 8.61 0.46 19.70
N ASP A 29 7.48 1.15 19.82
CA ASP A 29 6.18 0.57 19.50
C ASP A 29 6.03 0.36 17.97
N GLN A 30 5.31 -0.69 17.56
CA GLN A 30 5.09 -1.02 16.14
C GLN A 30 4.40 0.11 15.37
N THR A 31 3.57 0.93 16.02
CA THR A 31 2.93 2.09 15.39
C THR A 31 3.94 3.21 15.10
N THR A 32 5.03 3.29 15.87
CA THR A 32 6.14 4.22 15.59
C THR A 32 6.85 3.81 14.31
N VAL A 33 7.11 2.51 14.13
CA VAL A 33 7.65 1.96 12.87
C VAL A 33 6.69 2.26 11.71
N SER A 34 5.40 2.00 11.88
CA SER A 34 4.38 2.30 10.86
C SER A 34 4.37 3.78 10.44
N LYS A 35 4.40 4.70 11.41
CA LYS A 35 4.44 6.15 11.16
C LYS A 35 5.72 6.56 10.42
N GLU A 36 6.87 6.00 10.80
CA GLU A 36 8.14 6.30 10.14
C GLU A 36 8.14 5.82 8.69
N VAL A 37 7.69 4.59 8.45
CA VAL A 37 7.58 4.02 7.09
C VAL A 37 6.65 4.87 6.24
N LYS A 38 5.46 5.21 6.72
CA LYS A 38 4.52 6.08 6.00
C LYS A 38 5.08 7.47 5.72
N LYS A 39 5.90 8.01 6.62
CA LYS A 39 6.53 9.32 6.43
C LYS A 39 7.60 9.31 5.32
N HIS A 40 8.22 8.17 5.06
CA HIS A 40 9.36 8.06 4.12
C HIS A 40 9.10 7.16 2.91
N ILE A 41 7.90 6.59 2.78
CA ILE A 41 7.51 5.83 1.60
C ILE A 41 7.30 6.79 0.42
N THR A 42 7.94 6.51 -0.71
CA THR A 42 7.64 7.19 -1.96
C THR A 42 6.59 6.39 -2.71
N VAL A 43 5.37 6.92 -2.78
CA VAL A 43 4.32 6.34 -3.62
C VAL A 43 4.58 6.76 -5.07
N ARG A 44 4.86 5.79 -5.94
CA ARG A 44 4.93 6.03 -7.38
C ARG A 44 3.57 5.78 -7.98
N ALA A 45 3.14 6.66 -8.89
CA ALA A 45 1.97 6.39 -9.71
C ALA A 45 2.22 5.09 -10.49
N SER A 46 1.23 4.21 -10.51
CA SER A 46 1.30 3.03 -11.36
C SER A 46 1.09 3.48 -12.81
N ASN A 47 2.01 3.11 -13.69
CA ASN A 47 1.81 3.24 -15.15
C ASN A 47 0.96 2.09 -15.70
N TYR A 48 0.34 1.29 -14.83
CA TYR A 48 -0.56 0.23 -15.23
C TYR A 48 -1.80 0.83 -15.88
N VAL A 49 -1.97 0.52 -17.15
CA VAL A 49 -3.16 0.85 -17.93
C VAL A 49 -3.99 -0.41 -18.07
N LYS A 50 -5.27 -0.35 -17.69
CA LYS A 50 -6.19 -1.46 -17.93
C LYS A 50 -6.47 -1.54 -19.43
N ARG A 51 -6.33 -2.72 -20.05
CA ARG A 51 -6.65 -2.93 -21.47
C ARG A 51 -7.73 -3.98 -21.63
N ASN A 52 -8.53 -3.88 -22.70
CA ASN A 52 -9.47 -4.94 -23.08
C ASN A 52 -8.75 -6.06 -23.85
N GLU A 53 -9.49 -7.09 -24.25
CA GLU A 53 -9.00 -8.23 -25.05
C GLU A 53 -8.43 -7.82 -26.42
N HIS A 54 -8.82 -6.65 -26.94
CA HIS A 54 -8.30 -6.07 -28.18
C HIS A 54 -7.09 -5.16 -27.95
N GLY A 55 -6.60 -5.02 -26.72
CA GLY A 55 -5.44 -4.19 -26.36
C GLY A 55 -5.74 -2.69 -26.23
N GLU A 56 -7.01 -2.29 -26.31
CA GLU A 56 -7.43 -0.89 -26.17
C GLU A 56 -7.43 -0.48 -24.70
N GLU A 57 -6.95 0.73 -24.43
CA GLU A 57 -6.96 1.32 -23.10
C GLU A 57 -8.39 1.53 -22.60
N LEU A 58 -8.71 0.88 -21.49
CA LEU A 58 -9.96 1.04 -20.77
C LEU A 58 -9.85 2.24 -19.83
N SER A 59 -10.89 3.08 -19.80
CA SER A 59 -10.92 4.24 -18.91
C SER A 59 -10.74 3.83 -17.45
N HIS A 60 -9.98 4.63 -16.72
CA HIS A 60 -9.74 4.47 -15.29
C HIS A 60 -10.87 5.06 -14.44
N GLU A 61 -12.09 5.20 -14.98
CA GLU A 61 -13.17 5.80 -14.22
C GLU A 61 -13.48 4.97 -12.96
N PRO A 62 -13.50 5.61 -11.78
CA PRO A 62 -13.80 4.91 -10.55
C PRO A 62 -15.20 4.32 -10.63
N CYS A 63 -15.33 3.06 -10.21
CA CYS A 63 -16.61 2.38 -10.13
C CYS A 63 -17.64 3.26 -9.38
N PRO A 64 -18.82 3.57 -9.95
CA PRO A 64 -19.81 4.41 -9.28
C PRO A 64 -20.27 3.87 -7.92
N LEU A 65 -20.17 2.55 -7.69
CA LEU A 65 -20.47 1.93 -6.38
C LEU A 65 -19.41 2.24 -5.31
N LEU A 66 -18.19 2.62 -5.71
CA LEU A 66 -17.15 3.11 -4.80
C LEU A 66 -17.29 4.60 -4.49
N LEU A 67 -18.18 5.31 -5.17
CA LEU A 67 -18.44 6.73 -4.92
C LEU A 67 -19.61 6.94 -3.94
N LYS A 68 -20.30 5.88 -3.52
CA LYS A 68 -21.41 5.92 -2.55
C LYS A 68 -21.28 4.82 -1.50
N ALA A 69 -21.76 5.08 -0.29
CA ALA A 69 -21.80 4.06 0.77
C ALA A 69 -22.57 2.81 0.28
N PRO A 70 -22.12 1.58 0.61
CA PRO A 70 -21.04 1.22 1.53
C PRO A 70 -19.61 1.31 0.95
N PHE A 71 -19.40 1.92 -0.22
CA PHE A 71 -18.10 2.08 -0.89
C PHE A 71 -17.40 0.75 -1.18
N VAL A 72 -18.17 -0.29 -1.48
CA VAL A 72 -17.66 -1.64 -1.77
C VAL A 72 -18.15 -2.15 -3.11
N CYS A 73 -17.33 -2.98 -3.73
CA CYS A 73 -17.66 -3.67 -4.97
C CYS A 73 -18.36 -5.02 -4.75
N ASN A 74 -18.69 -5.44 -3.51
CA ASN A 74 -19.36 -6.71 -3.24
C ASN A 74 -20.61 -6.96 -4.12
N PRO A 75 -21.50 -5.97 -4.35
CA PRO A 75 -22.66 -6.13 -5.23
C PRO A 75 -22.37 -5.77 -6.70
N CYS A 76 -21.11 -5.51 -7.08
CA CYS A 76 -20.78 -5.05 -8.43
C CYS A 76 -20.78 -6.21 -9.42
N ALA A 77 -21.57 -6.11 -10.49
CA ALA A 77 -21.56 -7.08 -11.59
C ALA A 77 -20.20 -7.20 -12.30
N ARG A 78 -19.32 -6.19 -12.18
CA ARG A 78 -17.96 -6.19 -12.71
C ARG A 78 -16.94 -6.90 -11.81
N ARG A 79 -17.35 -7.40 -10.64
CA ARG A 79 -16.44 -8.02 -9.66
C ARG A 79 -16.00 -9.43 -10.07
N SER A 80 -16.65 -10.03 -11.07
CA SER A 80 -16.42 -11.41 -11.53
C SER A 80 -15.84 -11.49 -12.95
N CYS A 81 -14.90 -10.61 -13.28
CA CYS A 81 -13.99 -10.74 -14.43
C CYS A 81 -12.55 -10.61 -13.95
#